data_AF-A0A4R2SNB9-F1
#
_entry.id   AF-A0A4R2SNB9-F1
#
_cell.length_a   1.000
_cell.length_b   1.000
_cell.length_c   1.000
_cell.angle_alpha   90.00
_cell.angle_beta   90.00
_cell.angle_gamma   90.00
#
_symmetry.space_group_name_H-M   'P 1'
#
loop_
_entity.id
_entity.type
_entity.pdbx_description
1 polymer ?
#
loop_
_entity_poly.entity_id
_entity_poly.type
_entity_poly.pdbx_seq_one_letter_code
_entity_poly.pdbx_strand_id
1 'polypeptide(L)'
;MTSPHALVVVRPEPGNARTAAALRALGLDVRQVPLFAVTPVDWSVPDPAGFDGLLLTSANAVRHGGAGLDALKRLPVVAVGAATAAAASDAGFAVAVTGSGDARDAVSDARDRGFARLLHLAGRDRAPTGDGIEAITVYASNDVPIDATVAQSFADTVVLLHSERAAARLKDMLDTADIARSGIEIAAISAAVAEAAGTGWATVSIAPQPSDPALVALAAARANIRAIDHPVDGGDKHAMSDYVPTDRPRARGPRMGVIIALTALAFIAGLALMAYAARKLPWFGATASTTAGAPVAGQKAGASNSGYIPSQPLGPDGQPQAAAPVDTAVLATREATLAGQLTALEARTAAITTDAAAAGGQATRAEGLLVAFAARRALDRGVGLGYLEEQLRLRFGQAQPRATMLLIQAARQPVTLEDLRQGLDAIAPDITSSTGENWLDTIQHQIDSLIVLRKAGTPSPMPADRLARARRLLGAGQVEAARAEVARLPGAAQAGNWIDAARRYVVARQALDLIESTALIGQAGQPQPAPVVMPTPQTATETDTAPDPSGI
;
A
#
# COMPACT_ATOMS: atom_id res chain seq x y z
N MET A 1 -13.50 -25.45 27.73
CA MET A 1 -14.48 -24.70 26.93
C MET A 1 -13.72 -23.57 26.24
N THR A 2 -13.48 -23.71 24.94
CA THR A 2 -12.82 -22.72 24.08
C THR A 2 -13.78 -21.56 23.86
N SER A 3 -13.32 -20.32 24.06
CA SER A 3 -14.12 -19.12 23.79
C SER A 3 -14.55 -19.09 22.31
N PRO A 4 -15.80 -18.72 21.98
CA PRO A 4 -16.39 -18.82 20.63
C PRO A 4 -15.81 -17.84 19.58
N HIS A 5 -14.64 -17.24 19.83
CA HIS A 5 -14.04 -16.18 19.00
C HIS A 5 -12.54 -16.37 18.75
N ALA A 6 -12.02 -17.58 18.93
CA ALA A 6 -10.59 -17.83 18.83
C ALA A 6 -10.10 -17.68 17.38
N LEU A 7 -9.15 -16.76 17.16
CA LEU A 7 -8.39 -16.63 15.93
C LEU A 7 -7.20 -17.58 15.98
N VAL A 8 -6.87 -18.23 14.87
CA VAL A 8 -5.73 -19.14 14.78
C VAL A 8 -4.75 -18.67 13.72
N VAL A 9 -3.51 -18.40 14.14
CA VAL A 9 -2.41 -18.04 13.24
C VAL A 9 -1.53 -19.25 13.03
N VAL A 10 -1.38 -19.68 11.77
CA VAL A 10 -0.72 -20.96 11.41
C VAL A 10 0.62 -20.84 10.70
N ARG A 11 1.05 -19.61 10.38
CA ARG A 11 2.33 -19.35 9.72
C ARG A 11 3.53 -19.72 10.62
N PRO A 12 4.74 -19.97 10.08
CA PRO A 12 5.95 -20.18 10.89
C PRO A 12 6.39 -18.95 11.69
N GLU A 13 7.16 -19.17 12.76
CA GLU A 13 7.89 -18.13 13.48
C GLU A 13 9.01 -17.51 12.62
N PRO A 14 9.38 -16.23 12.84
CA PRO A 14 8.83 -15.27 13.81
C PRO A 14 7.58 -14.52 13.28
N GLY A 15 7.11 -14.85 12.06
CA GLY A 15 5.95 -14.21 11.46
C GLY A 15 4.68 -14.44 12.27
N ASN A 16 4.55 -15.64 12.85
CA ASN A 16 3.43 -16.02 13.70
C ASN A 16 3.28 -15.07 14.91
N ALA A 17 4.34 -14.90 15.70
CA ALA A 17 4.35 -14.01 16.86
C ALA A 17 3.99 -12.57 16.50
N ARG A 18 4.45 -12.05 15.36
CA ARG A 18 4.11 -10.68 14.92
C ARG A 18 2.62 -10.53 14.60
N THR A 19 2.06 -11.43 13.80
CA THR A 19 0.63 -11.40 13.44
C THR A 19 -0.24 -11.60 14.69
N ALA A 20 0.15 -12.53 15.57
CA ALA A 20 -0.58 -12.77 16.81
C ALA A 20 -0.51 -11.57 17.77
N ALA A 21 0.65 -10.91 17.89
CA ALA A 21 0.78 -9.69 18.67
C ALA A 21 -0.10 -8.56 18.12
N ALA A 22 -0.16 -8.39 16.79
CA ALA A 22 -1.02 -7.39 16.16
C ALA A 22 -2.51 -7.63 16.45
N LEU A 23 -2.98 -8.88 16.36
CA LEU A 23 -4.36 -9.24 16.70
C LEU A 23 -4.67 -9.10 18.19
N ARG A 24 -3.75 -9.52 19.08
CA ARG A 24 -3.91 -9.34 20.53
C ARG A 24 -3.92 -7.86 20.94
N ALA A 25 -3.18 -7.01 20.24
CA ALA A 25 -3.22 -5.56 20.44
C ALA A 25 -4.62 -4.96 20.14
N LEU A 26 -5.42 -5.64 19.31
CA LEU A 26 -6.83 -5.31 19.06
C LEU A 26 -7.80 -5.91 20.10
N GLY A 27 -7.29 -6.57 21.16
CA GLY A 27 -8.09 -7.20 22.22
C GLY A 27 -8.67 -8.56 21.85
N LEU A 28 -8.20 -9.16 20.76
CA LEU A 28 -8.72 -10.43 20.25
C LEU A 28 -8.02 -11.63 20.91
N ASP A 29 -8.75 -12.73 21.09
CA ASP A 29 -8.19 -14.02 21.53
C ASP A 29 -7.53 -14.74 20.34
N VAL A 30 -6.25 -15.07 20.49
CA VAL A 30 -5.42 -15.57 19.39
C VAL A 30 -4.58 -16.76 19.85
N ARG A 31 -4.79 -17.89 19.19
CA ARG A 31 -3.94 -19.06 19.24
C ARG A 31 -2.89 -19.05 18.14
N GLN A 32 -1.69 -19.48 18.52
CA GLN A 32 -0.56 -19.65 17.62
C GLN A 32 -0.35 -21.14 17.43
N VAL A 33 -0.60 -21.64 16.22
CA VAL A 33 -0.47 -23.06 15.88
C VAL A 33 0.35 -23.17 14.60
N PRO A 34 1.68 -22.91 14.66
CA PRO A 34 2.52 -22.93 13.48
C PRO A 34 2.51 -24.33 12.84
N LEU A 35 2.12 -24.41 11.57
CA LEU A 35 2.10 -25.69 10.84
C LEU A 35 3.47 -26.06 10.27
N PHE A 36 4.42 -25.12 10.28
CA PHE A 36 5.79 -25.33 9.84
C PHE A 36 6.78 -24.70 10.82
N ALA A 37 7.94 -25.33 10.93
CA ALA A 37 9.10 -24.82 11.65
C ALA A 37 10.22 -24.56 10.65
N VAL A 38 10.87 -23.40 10.77
CA VAL A 38 12.04 -23.08 9.98
C VAL A 38 13.26 -23.58 10.72
N THR A 39 14.02 -24.49 10.10
CA THR A 39 15.22 -25.09 10.69
C THR A 39 16.43 -24.82 9.80
N PRO A 40 17.63 -24.66 10.39
CA PRO A 40 18.86 -24.64 9.62
C PRO A 40 19.04 -25.97 8.87
N VAL A 41 19.75 -25.91 7.75
CA VAL A 41 20.19 -27.07 6.98
C VAL A 41 21.70 -26.99 6.89
N ASP A 42 22.39 -28.11 7.14
CA ASP A 42 23.84 -28.15 7.00
C ASP A 42 24.24 -27.87 5.55
N TRP A 43 25.21 -26.98 5.38
CA TRP A 43 25.68 -26.54 4.07
C TRP A 43 27.18 -26.26 4.12
N SER A 44 27.83 -26.42 2.97
CA SER A 44 29.25 -26.08 2.81
C SER A 44 29.36 -24.67 2.25
N VAL A 45 30.17 -23.84 2.89
CA VAL A 45 30.43 -22.47 2.42
C VAL A 45 31.32 -22.53 1.18
N PRO A 46 30.87 -22.01 0.03
CA PRO A 46 31.71 -21.97 -1.17
C PRO A 46 32.77 -20.88 -1.03
N ASP A 47 33.81 -20.91 -1.88
CA ASP A 47 34.85 -19.87 -1.88
C ASP A 47 34.23 -18.49 -2.21
N PRO A 48 34.28 -17.51 -1.29
CA PRO A 48 33.72 -16.19 -1.53
C PRO A 48 34.33 -15.47 -2.74
N ALA A 49 35.55 -15.82 -3.18
CA ALA A 49 36.18 -15.21 -4.35
C ALA A 49 35.45 -15.53 -5.68
N GLY A 50 34.63 -16.58 -5.69
CA GLY A 50 33.80 -16.96 -6.84
C GLY A 50 32.63 -16.02 -7.11
N PHE A 51 32.28 -15.15 -6.16
CA PHE A 51 31.04 -14.37 -6.19
C PHE A 51 31.32 -12.87 -6.01
N ASP A 52 30.43 -12.05 -6.53
CA ASP A 52 30.46 -10.58 -6.37
C ASP A 52 29.31 -10.05 -5.50
N GLY A 53 28.34 -10.89 -5.14
CA GLY A 53 27.28 -10.53 -4.21
C GLY A 53 26.49 -11.73 -3.67
N LEU A 54 25.71 -11.47 -2.61
CA LEU A 54 24.80 -12.42 -2.00
C LEU A 54 23.36 -12.05 -2.33
N LEU A 55 22.63 -12.94 -2.99
CA LEU A 55 21.19 -12.80 -3.15
C LEU A 55 20.49 -13.38 -1.92
N LEU A 56 19.69 -12.55 -1.24
CA LEU A 56 18.87 -12.98 -0.11
C LEU A 56 17.39 -12.73 -0.42
N THR A 57 16.65 -13.80 -0.68
CA THR A 57 15.20 -13.76 -0.95
C THR A 57 14.36 -13.80 0.32
N SER A 58 14.97 -14.11 1.47
CA SER A 58 14.27 -14.23 2.76
C SER A 58 15.21 -13.94 3.93
N ALA A 59 14.71 -13.22 4.93
CA ALA A 59 15.40 -13.00 6.20
C ALA A 59 15.79 -14.31 6.92
N ASN A 60 15.14 -15.43 6.60
CA ASN A 60 15.47 -16.74 7.18
C ASN A 60 16.86 -17.25 6.74
N ALA A 61 17.35 -16.85 5.56
CA ALA A 61 18.70 -17.20 5.14
C ALA A 61 19.75 -16.67 6.12
N VAL A 62 19.53 -15.46 6.65
CA VAL A 62 20.42 -14.84 7.64
C VAL A 62 20.24 -15.47 9.02
N ARG A 63 18.98 -15.70 9.43
CA ARG A 63 18.68 -16.27 10.76
C ARG A 63 19.16 -17.70 10.94
N HIS A 64 19.20 -18.48 9.85
CA HIS A 64 19.49 -19.91 9.90
C HIS A 64 20.76 -20.32 9.14
N GLY A 65 21.47 -19.38 8.51
CA GLY A 65 22.71 -19.67 7.79
C GLY A 65 23.89 -20.07 8.70
N GLY A 66 23.77 -19.87 10.02
CA GLY A 66 24.77 -20.30 10.99
C GLY A 66 26.13 -19.60 10.84
N ALA A 67 27.18 -20.21 11.40
CA ALA A 67 28.54 -19.64 11.40
C ALA A 67 29.14 -19.49 9.99
N GLY A 68 28.64 -20.23 9.00
CA GLY A 68 29.09 -20.13 7.61
C GLY A 68 28.87 -18.74 6.99
N LEU A 69 27.94 -17.95 7.55
CA LEU A 69 27.68 -16.58 7.11
C LEU A 69 28.88 -15.64 7.35
N ASP A 70 29.70 -15.88 8.38
CA ASP A 70 30.81 -14.98 8.72
C ASP A 70 31.85 -14.89 7.60
N ALA A 71 32.11 -16.00 6.91
CA ALA A 71 33.02 -16.05 5.77
C ALA A 71 32.51 -15.26 4.55
N LEU A 72 31.20 -14.99 4.48
CA LEU A 72 30.55 -14.31 3.37
C LEU A 72 30.30 -12.82 3.62
N LYS A 73 30.58 -12.28 4.82
CA LYS A 73 30.31 -10.88 5.20
C LYS A 73 30.93 -9.81 4.30
N ARG A 74 32.01 -10.17 3.60
CA ARG A 74 32.73 -9.35 2.62
C ARG A 74 31.98 -9.18 1.30
N LEU A 75 30.97 -10.01 1.02
CA LEU A 75 30.13 -9.89 -0.16
C LEU A 75 28.95 -8.93 0.12
N PRO A 76 28.68 -7.98 -0.79
CA PRO A 76 27.51 -7.12 -0.68
C PRO A 76 26.21 -7.92 -0.88
N VAL A 77 25.18 -7.54 -0.14
CA VAL A 77 23.87 -8.19 -0.15
C VAL A 77 22.93 -7.49 -1.12
N VAL A 78 22.32 -8.30 -1.98
CA VAL A 78 21.14 -8.00 -2.78
C VAL A 78 19.94 -8.60 -2.04
N ALA A 79 19.21 -7.76 -1.30
CA ALA A 79 18.04 -8.18 -0.55
C ALA A 79 16.78 -7.94 -1.38
N VAL A 80 15.93 -8.95 -1.51
CA VAL A 80 14.69 -8.85 -2.30
C VAL A 80 13.64 -7.93 -1.68
N GLY A 81 13.70 -7.69 -0.37
CA GLY A 81 12.76 -6.81 0.32
C GLY A 81 13.34 -6.19 1.58
N ALA A 82 12.70 -5.12 2.05
CA ALA A 82 13.13 -4.34 3.22
C ALA A 82 13.34 -5.18 4.49
N ALA A 83 12.49 -6.17 4.75
CA ALA A 83 12.64 -7.06 5.91
C ALA A 83 13.89 -7.95 5.82
N THR A 84 14.27 -8.37 4.61
CA THR A 84 15.48 -9.16 4.38
C THR A 84 16.73 -8.27 4.45
N ALA A 85 16.64 -7.04 3.93
CA ALA A 85 17.70 -6.04 4.04
C ALA A 85 18.00 -5.71 5.51
N ALA A 86 16.97 -5.43 6.31
CA ALA A 86 17.12 -5.17 7.74
C ALA A 86 17.78 -6.35 8.47
N ALA A 87 17.31 -7.58 8.23
CA ALA A 87 17.92 -8.77 8.84
C ALA A 87 19.40 -8.96 8.44
N ALA A 88 19.76 -8.66 7.19
CA ALA A 88 21.13 -8.73 6.72
C ALA A 88 22.01 -7.66 7.37
N SER A 89 21.53 -6.41 7.44
CA SER A 89 22.22 -5.31 8.12
C SER A 89 22.43 -5.59 9.61
N ASP A 90 21.40 -6.09 10.31
CA ASP A 90 21.48 -6.47 11.73
C ASP A 90 22.52 -7.58 11.97
N ALA A 91 22.73 -8.47 10.99
CA ALA A 91 23.75 -9.50 11.01
C ALA A 91 25.15 -9.01 10.55
N GLY A 92 25.29 -7.72 10.23
CA GLY A 92 26.55 -7.08 9.87
C GLY A 92 26.92 -7.20 8.38
N PHE A 93 25.98 -7.52 7.49
CA PHE A 93 26.22 -7.47 6.05
C PHE A 93 26.05 -6.05 5.49
N ALA A 94 26.86 -5.70 4.49
CA ALA A 94 26.65 -4.50 3.69
C ALA A 94 25.56 -4.74 2.65
N VAL A 95 24.44 -4.03 2.72
CA VAL A 95 23.34 -4.15 1.75
C VAL A 95 23.57 -3.18 0.59
N ALA A 96 23.71 -3.70 -0.62
CA ALA A 96 23.92 -2.91 -1.84
C ALA A 96 22.63 -2.63 -2.61
N VAL A 97 21.67 -3.56 -2.55
CA VAL A 97 20.37 -3.45 -3.24
C VAL A 97 19.27 -3.91 -2.29
N THR A 98 18.16 -3.16 -2.24
CA THR A 98 16.93 -3.54 -1.54
C THR A 98 15.76 -3.45 -2.52
N GLY A 99 15.22 -4.60 -2.91
CA GLY A 99 14.08 -4.70 -3.82
C GLY A 99 12.74 -4.41 -3.14
N SER A 100 11.68 -4.42 -3.96
CA SER A 100 10.28 -4.20 -3.56
C SER A 100 9.55 -5.47 -3.09
N GLY A 101 10.20 -6.64 -3.15
CA GLY A 101 9.63 -7.95 -2.82
C GLY A 101 9.73 -8.97 -3.96
N ASP A 102 10.07 -8.54 -5.18
CA ASP A 102 10.28 -9.44 -6.33
C ASP A 102 11.76 -9.79 -6.51
N ALA A 103 12.06 -11.09 -6.59
CA ALA A 103 13.42 -11.59 -6.71
C ALA A 103 14.05 -11.31 -8.08
N ARG A 104 13.26 -11.29 -9.16
CA ARG A 104 13.74 -11.00 -10.52
C ARG A 104 14.11 -9.53 -10.65
N ASP A 105 13.26 -8.64 -10.12
CA ASP A 105 13.54 -7.19 -10.13
C ASP A 105 14.82 -6.87 -9.35
N ALA A 106 14.98 -7.44 -8.15
CA ALA A 106 16.18 -7.25 -7.34
C ALA A 106 17.45 -7.80 -8.03
N VAL A 107 17.33 -8.91 -8.76
CA VAL A 107 18.43 -9.46 -9.56
C VAL A 107 18.74 -8.55 -10.75
N SER A 108 17.73 -8.01 -11.44
CA SER A 108 17.92 -7.06 -12.54
C SER A 108 18.66 -5.80 -12.07
N ASP A 109 18.20 -5.20 -10.98
CA ASP A 109 18.84 -4.03 -10.37
C ASP A 109 20.29 -4.32 -9.96
N ALA A 110 20.56 -5.54 -9.49
CA ALA A 110 21.91 -5.97 -9.14
C ALA A 110 22.80 -6.11 -10.40
N ARG A 111 22.26 -6.67 -11.48
CA ARG A 111 22.97 -6.81 -12.76
C ARG A 111 23.35 -5.44 -13.34
N ASP A 112 22.43 -4.48 -13.28
CA ASP A 112 22.67 -3.10 -13.73
C ASP A 112 23.77 -2.39 -12.91
N ARG A 113 23.98 -2.83 -11.66
CA ARG A 113 25.05 -2.36 -10.78
C ARG A 113 26.36 -3.16 -10.92
N GLY A 114 26.42 -4.09 -11.87
CA GLY A 114 27.61 -4.88 -12.17
C GLY A 114 27.76 -6.18 -11.37
N PHE A 115 26.74 -6.62 -10.63
CA PHE A 115 26.76 -7.92 -9.96
C PHE A 115 26.48 -9.04 -10.96
N ALA A 116 27.53 -9.77 -11.36
CA ALA A 116 27.46 -10.81 -12.39
C ALA A 116 27.39 -12.24 -11.83
N ARG A 117 27.88 -12.47 -10.61
CA ARG A 117 28.03 -13.80 -10.01
C ARG A 117 27.45 -13.77 -8.59
N LEU A 118 26.14 -13.95 -8.51
CA LEU A 118 25.42 -13.94 -7.24
C LEU A 118 25.38 -15.34 -6.62
N LEU A 119 25.69 -15.40 -5.32
CA LEU A 119 25.42 -16.57 -4.48
C LEU A 119 24.07 -16.37 -3.78
N HIS A 120 23.10 -17.22 -4.06
CA HIS A 120 21.78 -17.22 -3.43
C HIS A 120 21.75 -18.15 -2.22
N LEU A 121 21.68 -17.58 -1.02
CA LEU A 121 21.39 -18.35 0.19
C LEU A 121 19.87 -18.52 0.32
N ALA A 122 19.41 -19.74 0.11
CA ALA A 122 18.01 -20.04 -0.13
C ALA A 122 17.42 -21.05 0.86
N GLY A 123 16.09 -21.10 0.89
CA GLY A 123 15.38 -22.23 1.47
C GLY A 123 15.43 -23.45 0.54
N ARG A 124 15.21 -24.65 1.10
CA ARG A 124 15.04 -25.89 0.33
C ARG A 124 13.95 -25.71 -0.73
N ASP A 125 12.81 -25.18 -0.30
CA ASP A 125 11.70 -24.82 -1.17
C ASP A 125 11.92 -23.39 -1.69
N ARG A 126 12.19 -23.26 -2.99
CA ARG A 126 12.43 -21.97 -3.64
C ARG A 126 11.91 -21.96 -5.07
N ALA A 127 11.50 -20.79 -5.54
CA ALA A 127 11.35 -20.54 -6.96
C ALA A 127 12.74 -20.44 -7.62
N PRO A 128 12.88 -20.80 -8.90
CA PRO A 128 14.11 -20.57 -9.66
C PRO A 128 14.45 -19.08 -9.71
N THR A 129 15.70 -18.72 -9.45
CA THR A 129 16.18 -17.32 -9.41
C THR A 129 16.79 -16.85 -10.72
N GLY A 130 16.82 -17.68 -11.76
CA GLY A 130 17.35 -17.35 -13.10
C GLY A 130 18.77 -17.86 -13.31
N ASP A 131 19.31 -17.63 -14.51
CA ASP A 131 20.62 -18.14 -14.92
C ASP A 131 21.79 -17.36 -14.29
N GLY A 132 22.93 -18.02 -14.09
CA GLY A 132 24.14 -17.40 -13.55
C GLY A 132 24.06 -17.03 -12.07
N ILE A 133 23.17 -17.69 -11.32
CA ILE A 133 23.03 -17.57 -9.87
C ILE A 133 23.19 -18.96 -9.26
N GLU A 134 24.18 -19.10 -8.38
CA GLU A 134 24.38 -20.35 -7.65
C GLU A 134 23.51 -20.34 -6.39
N ALA A 135 22.61 -21.31 -6.24
CA ALA A 135 21.70 -21.37 -5.10
C ALA A 135 22.08 -22.49 -4.12
N ILE A 136 22.38 -22.11 -2.88
CA ILE A 136 22.70 -23.03 -1.79
C ILE A 136 21.55 -23.04 -0.78
N THR A 137 21.14 -24.24 -0.39
CA THR A 137 20.10 -24.43 0.64
C THR A 137 20.72 -24.29 2.02
N VAL A 138 20.30 -23.28 2.78
CA VAL A 138 20.81 -23.02 4.15
C VAL A 138 19.74 -23.20 5.22
N TYR A 139 18.47 -23.30 4.83
CA TYR A 139 17.36 -23.58 5.73
C TYR A 139 16.25 -24.37 5.04
N ALA A 140 15.40 -24.99 5.84
CA ALA A 140 14.19 -25.66 5.37
C ALA A 140 12.99 -25.23 6.22
N SER A 141 11.81 -25.20 5.63
CA SER A 141 10.57 -25.00 6.36
C SER A 141 9.84 -26.33 6.44
N ASN A 142 10.14 -27.09 7.49
CA ASN A 142 9.63 -28.43 7.68
C ASN A 142 8.26 -28.40 8.39
N ASP A 143 7.49 -29.42 8.08
CA ASP A 143 6.20 -29.72 8.67
C ASP A 143 6.29 -29.92 10.19
N VAL A 144 5.41 -29.26 10.94
CA VAL A 144 5.26 -29.50 12.39
C VAL A 144 4.16 -30.54 12.59
N PRO A 145 4.44 -31.68 13.26
CA PRO A 145 3.41 -32.64 13.62
C PRO A 145 2.32 -31.98 14.49
N ILE A 146 1.06 -32.12 14.09
CA ILE A 146 -0.10 -31.63 14.84
C ILE A 146 -0.87 -32.85 15.31
N ASP A 147 -1.10 -32.96 16.62
CA ASP A 147 -1.90 -34.03 17.18
C ASP A 147 -3.40 -33.80 16.96
N ALA A 148 -4.19 -34.86 17.12
CA ALA A 148 -5.64 -34.82 16.90
C ALA A 148 -6.36 -33.83 17.83
N THR A 149 -5.85 -33.59 19.04
CA THR A 149 -6.45 -32.65 20.00
C THR A 149 -6.29 -31.21 19.50
N VAL A 150 -5.10 -30.87 19.00
CA VAL A 150 -4.82 -29.58 18.40
C VAL A 150 -5.59 -29.42 17.09
N ALA A 151 -5.69 -30.46 16.27
CA ALA A 151 -6.52 -30.44 15.06
C ALA A 151 -8.00 -30.17 15.39
N GLN A 152 -8.55 -30.82 16.42
CA GLN A 152 -9.93 -30.59 16.88
C GLN A 152 -10.16 -29.16 17.36
N SER A 153 -9.12 -28.51 17.89
CA SER A 153 -9.20 -27.12 18.35
C SER A 153 -9.38 -26.09 17.23
N PHE A 154 -9.29 -26.48 15.96
CA PHE A 154 -9.62 -25.61 14.82
C PHE A 154 -11.12 -25.50 14.58
N ALA A 155 -11.94 -26.41 15.11
CA ALA A 155 -13.40 -26.31 15.03
C ALA A 155 -13.88 -24.97 15.60
N ASP A 156 -14.82 -24.34 14.91
CA ASP A 156 -15.42 -23.07 15.29
C ASP A 156 -14.46 -21.88 15.44
N THR A 157 -13.40 -21.85 14.62
CA THR A 157 -12.40 -20.77 14.62
C THR A 157 -12.34 -19.99 13.30
N VAL A 158 -11.61 -18.87 13.33
CA VAL A 158 -11.15 -18.16 12.14
C VAL A 158 -9.65 -18.41 11.97
N VAL A 159 -9.25 -19.05 10.88
CA VAL A 159 -7.86 -19.43 10.59
C VAL A 159 -7.26 -18.48 9.57
N LEU A 160 -6.11 -17.90 9.91
CA LEU A 160 -5.37 -16.99 9.04
C LEU A 160 -4.36 -17.78 8.19
N LEU A 161 -4.47 -17.66 6.87
CA LEU A 161 -3.59 -18.33 5.91
C LEU A 161 -2.71 -17.32 5.15
N HIS A 162 -1.40 -17.51 5.24
CA HIS A 162 -0.38 -16.65 4.64
C HIS A 162 0.32 -17.25 3.41
N SER A 163 0.04 -18.52 3.09
CA SER A 163 0.64 -19.20 1.93
C SER A 163 -0.21 -20.38 1.47
N GLU A 164 -0.09 -20.71 0.18
CA GLU A 164 -0.79 -21.84 -0.45
C GLU A 164 -0.42 -23.16 0.22
N ARG A 165 0.87 -23.33 0.58
CA ARG A 165 1.35 -24.52 1.28
C ARG A 165 0.71 -24.69 2.66
N ALA A 166 0.50 -23.59 3.40
CA ALA A 166 -0.20 -23.65 4.68
C ALA A 166 -1.69 -23.98 4.51
N ALA A 167 -2.32 -23.48 3.44
CA ALA A 167 -3.70 -23.79 3.10
C ALA A 167 -3.88 -25.28 2.79
N ALA A 168 -3.04 -25.83 1.92
CA ALA A 168 -3.04 -27.25 1.56
C ALA A 168 -2.79 -28.14 2.78
N ARG A 169 -1.78 -27.82 3.59
CA ARG A 169 -1.45 -28.57 4.80
C ARG A 169 -2.59 -28.58 5.83
N LEU A 170 -3.24 -27.42 6.04
CA LEU A 170 -4.39 -27.34 6.94
C LEU A 170 -5.53 -28.24 6.45
N LYS A 171 -5.85 -28.17 5.15
CA LYS A 171 -6.88 -29.01 4.54
C LYS A 171 -6.57 -30.50 4.73
N ASP A 172 -5.37 -30.94 4.35
CA ASP A 172 -5.00 -32.37 4.40
C ASP A 172 -4.96 -32.89 5.84
N MET A 173 -4.52 -32.06 6.80
CA MET A 173 -4.55 -32.39 8.23
C MET A 173 -5.98 -32.58 8.74
N LEU A 174 -6.91 -31.70 8.38
CA LEU A 174 -8.32 -31.80 8.82
C LEU A 174 -9.04 -32.97 8.15
N ASP A 175 -8.79 -33.21 6.86
CA ASP A 175 -9.35 -34.35 6.12
C ASP A 175 -8.83 -35.68 6.71
N THR A 176 -7.55 -35.77 7.07
CA THR A 176 -6.95 -36.97 7.71
C THR A 176 -7.54 -37.24 9.10
N ALA A 177 -7.90 -36.18 9.83
CA ALA A 177 -8.48 -36.26 11.16
C ALA A 177 -10.02 -36.40 11.16
N ASP A 178 -10.65 -36.45 9.98
CA ASP A 178 -12.12 -36.48 9.81
C ASP A 178 -12.84 -35.30 10.51
N ILE A 179 -12.23 -34.11 10.47
CA ILE A 179 -12.78 -32.90 11.08
C ILE A 179 -13.54 -32.09 10.04
N ALA A 180 -14.82 -31.83 10.31
CA ALA A 180 -15.68 -31.05 9.44
C ALA A 180 -15.19 -29.60 9.29
N ARG A 181 -14.86 -29.20 8.06
CA ARG A 181 -14.43 -27.83 7.69
C ARG A 181 -15.56 -26.79 7.79
N SER A 182 -16.82 -27.22 7.83
CA SER A 182 -18.01 -26.36 7.77
C SER A 182 -18.19 -25.44 9.00
N GLY A 183 -17.47 -25.69 10.10
CA GLY A 183 -17.42 -24.79 11.26
C GLY A 183 -16.24 -23.81 11.26
N ILE A 184 -15.33 -23.94 10.28
CA ILE A 184 -14.05 -23.22 10.24
C ILE A 184 -14.12 -22.14 9.17
N GLU A 185 -13.79 -20.91 9.55
CA GLU A 185 -13.67 -19.78 8.64
C GLU A 185 -12.21 -19.56 8.24
N ILE A 186 -11.98 -19.16 6.99
CA ILE A 186 -10.67 -18.86 6.45
C ILE A 186 -10.55 -17.36 6.17
N ALA A 187 -9.49 -16.76 6.68
CA ALA A 187 -9.00 -15.46 6.24
C ALA A 187 -7.69 -15.69 5.46
N ALA A 188 -7.71 -15.47 4.14
CA ALA A 188 -6.57 -15.70 3.26
C ALA A 188 -5.90 -14.38 2.86
N ILE A 189 -4.57 -14.36 2.81
CA ILE A 189 -3.80 -13.17 2.39
C ILE A 189 -4.00 -12.83 0.90
N SER A 190 -4.38 -13.79 0.06
CA SER A 190 -4.58 -13.61 -1.38
C SER A 190 -5.57 -14.63 -1.96
N ALA A 191 -6.00 -14.40 -3.21
CA ALA A 191 -6.87 -15.32 -3.93
C ALA A 191 -6.24 -16.70 -4.14
N ALA A 192 -4.97 -16.77 -4.53
CA ALA A 192 -4.25 -18.03 -4.72
C ALA A 192 -4.22 -18.89 -3.43
N VAL A 193 -4.04 -18.25 -2.27
CA VAL A 193 -4.10 -18.94 -0.97
C VAL A 193 -5.50 -19.46 -0.66
N ALA A 194 -6.54 -18.70 -0.99
CA ALA A 194 -7.93 -19.15 -0.83
C ALA A 194 -8.26 -20.33 -1.76
N GLU A 195 -7.80 -20.30 -3.01
CA GLU A 195 -7.95 -21.40 -3.96
C GLU A 195 -7.24 -22.67 -3.47
N ALA A 196 -6.02 -22.54 -2.96
CA ALA A 196 -5.26 -23.65 -2.37
C ALA A 196 -5.94 -24.25 -1.12
N ALA A 197 -6.74 -23.48 -0.38
CA ALA A 197 -7.52 -23.99 0.75
C ALA A 197 -8.68 -24.88 0.29
N GLY A 198 -9.14 -24.76 -0.96
CA GLY A 198 -10.28 -25.49 -1.50
C GLY A 198 -11.64 -25.07 -0.90
N THR A 199 -12.62 -25.96 -0.98
CA THR A 199 -14.01 -25.70 -0.58
C THR A 199 -14.38 -26.37 0.76
N GLY A 200 -15.63 -26.25 1.21
CA GLY A 200 -16.14 -26.91 2.43
C GLY A 200 -15.94 -26.14 3.74
N TRP A 201 -15.35 -24.94 3.68
CA TRP A 201 -15.20 -24.02 4.80
C TRP A 201 -16.53 -23.29 5.10
N ALA A 202 -16.71 -22.84 6.36
CA ALA A 202 -17.86 -22.04 6.76
C ALA A 202 -17.94 -20.72 5.95
N THR A 203 -16.80 -20.06 5.79
CA THR A 203 -16.63 -18.87 4.96
C THR A 203 -15.17 -18.76 4.56
N VAL A 204 -14.90 -18.27 3.35
CA VAL A 204 -13.56 -17.90 2.90
C VAL A 204 -13.56 -16.41 2.57
N SER A 205 -12.70 -15.64 3.22
CA SER A 205 -12.53 -14.21 2.99
C SER A 205 -11.10 -13.92 2.56
N ILE A 206 -10.93 -12.99 1.62
CA ILE A 206 -9.64 -12.63 1.03
C ILE A 206 -9.27 -11.20 1.43
N ALA A 207 -8.04 -10.99 1.88
CA ALA A 207 -7.54 -9.65 2.20
C ALA A 207 -7.49 -8.77 0.93
N PRO A 208 -7.82 -7.48 1.01
CA PRO A 208 -7.84 -6.58 -0.15
C PRO A 208 -6.45 -6.34 -0.76
N GLN A 209 -5.39 -6.62 -0.01
CA GLN A 209 -4.00 -6.57 -0.45
C GLN A 209 -3.23 -7.73 0.19
N PRO A 210 -2.19 -8.27 -0.49
CA PRO A 210 -1.39 -9.38 0.01
C PRO A 210 -0.40 -8.93 1.09
N SER A 211 -0.90 -8.39 2.19
CA SER A 211 -0.12 -7.86 3.29
C SER A 211 -0.64 -8.36 4.64
N ASP A 212 0.29 -8.52 5.60
CA ASP A 212 -0.05 -8.95 6.96
C ASP A 212 -1.03 -7.98 7.65
N PRO A 213 -0.87 -6.64 7.56
CA PRO A 213 -1.82 -5.70 8.14
C PRO A 213 -3.24 -5.81 7.56
N ALA A 214 -3.37 -6.02 6.24
CA ALA A 214 -4.66 -6.18 5.59
C ALA A 214 -5.36 -7.48 6.05
N LEU A 215 -4.59 -8.57 6.19
CA LEU A 215 -5.11 -9.83 6.70
C LEU A 215 -5.52 -9.73 8.19
N VAL A 216 -4.74 -9.05 9.02
CA VAL A 216 -5.07 -8.77 10.44
C VAL A 216 -6.38 -8.00 10.54
N ALA A 217 -6.56 -6.94 9.74
CA ALA A 217 -7.79 -6.15 9.72
C ALA A 217 -9.01 -6.98 9.28
N LEU A 218 -8.85 -7.82 8.25
CA LEU A 218 -9.90 -8.73 7.81
C LEU A 218 -10.28 -9.72 8.91
N ALA A 219 -9.30 -10.35 9.55
CA ALA A 219 -9.54 -11.34 10.59
C ALA A 219 -10.24 -10.73 11.81
N ALA A 220 -9.88 -9.50 12.19
CA ALA A 220 -10.57 -8.74 13.23
C ALA A 220 -12.04 -8.45 12.85
N ALA A 221 -12.31 -8.08 11.60
CA ALA A 221 -13.68 -7.86 11.13
C ALA A 221 -14.51 -9.16 11.19
N ARG A 222 -13.93 -10.32 10.81
CA ARG A 222 -14.59 -11.63 10.90
C ARG A 222 -14.90 -12.02 12.34
N ALA A 223 -13.94 -11.85 13.25
CA ALA A 223 -14.15 -12.13 14.67
C ALA A 223 -15.31 -11.32 15.26
N ASN A 224 -15.43 -10.04 14.89
CA ASN A 224 -16.51 -9.16 15.35
C ASN A 224 -17.89 -9.54 14.79
N ILE A 225 -17.98 -9.95 13.52
CA ILE A 225 -19.25 -10.41 12.92
C ILE A 225 -19.76 -11.65 13.65
N ARG A 226 -18.87 -12.61 13.94
CA ARG A 226 -19.24 -13.84 14.65
C ARG A 226 -19.70 -13.59 16.08
N ALA A 227 -19.16 -12.56 16.75
CA ALA A 227 -19.63 -12.12 18.06
C ALA A 227 -21.04 -11.53 18.06
N ILE A 228 -21.50 -10.99 16.92
CA ILE A 228 -22.86 -10.46 16.76
C ILE A 228 -23.87 -11.59 16.52
N ASP A 229 -23.49 -12.60 15.71
CA ASP A 229 -24.39 -13.68 15.32
C ASP A 229 -24.60 -14.74 16.42
N HIS A 230 -23.74 -14.81 17.44
CA HIS A 230 -23.85 -15.73 18.58
C HIS A 230 -23.72 -14.98 19.91
N PRO A 231 -24.79 -14.32 20.42
CA PRO A 231 -24.79 -13.79 21.78
C PRO A 231 -24.68 -14.94 22.78
N VAL A 232 -23.73 -14.83 23.72
CA VAL A 232 -23.54 -15.79 24.82
C VAL A 232 -24.83 -15.89 25.63
N ASP A 233 -25.49 -17.04 25.58
CA ASP A 233 -26.64 -17.35 26.40
C ASP A 233 -26.17 -17.83 27.78
N GLY A 234 -26.49 -17.07 28.83
CA GLY A 234 -26.38 -17.50 30.23
C GLY A 234 -25.41 -16.69 31.11
N GLY A 235 -25.98 -15.93 32.07
CA GLY A 235 -25.24 -15.48 33.26
C GLY A 235 -25.78 -14.20 33.92
N ASP A 236 -26.72 -14.37 34.84
CA ASP A 236 -27.13 -13.46 35.93
C ASP A 236 -27.65 -12.04 35.63
N LYS A 237 -28.97 -12.04 35.41
CA LYS A 237 -29.90 -10.93 35.62
C LYS A 237 -30.02 -10.68 37.11
N HIS A 238 -29.20 -9.80 37.70
CA HIS A 238 -29.47 -8.98 38.89
C HIS A 238 -28.30 -8.01 39.15
N ALA A 239 -28.30 -6.86 38.47
CA ALA A 239 -27.66 -5.64 38.98
C ALA A 239 -28.07 -4.43 38.12
N MET A 240 -28.69 -3.46 38.80
CA MET A 240 -28.68 -2.03 38.48
C MET A 240 -29.36 -1.58 37.18
N SER A 241 -30.66 -1.32 37.32
CA SER A 241 -31.32 -0.21 36.63
C SER A 241 -30.57 1.10 36.93
N ASP A 242 -29.97 1.69 35.91
CA ASP A 242 -30.07 3.12 35.59
C ASP A 242 -29.42 3.37 34.22
N TYR A 243 -30.22 3.16 33.17
CA TYR A 243 -29.94 3.70 31.85
C TYR A 243 -31.20 4.37 31.33
N VAL A 244 -31.15 5.70 31.26
CA VAL A 244 -32.18 6.54 30.65
C VAL A 244 -32.14 6.33 29.13
N PRO A 245 -33.22 5.81 28.51
CA PRO A 245 -33.28 5.73 27.06
C PRO A 245 -33.43 7.14 26.50
N THR A 246 -32.42 7.62 25.77
CA THR A 246 -32.65 8.72 24.83
C THR A 246 -33.28 8.14 23.59
N ASP A 247 -34.53 8.52 23.34
CA ASP A 247 -35.26 8.24 22.11
C ASP A 247 -34.39 8.61 20.89
N ARG A 248 -34.10 7.62 20.05
CA ARG A 248 -33.62 7.84 18.68
C ARG A 248 -34.38 6.91 17.73
N PRO A 249 -34.70 7.43 16.53
CA PRO A 249 -35.90 7.06 15.80
C PRO A 249 -35.81 5.65 15.22
N ARG A 250 -36.97 4.99 15.12
CA ARG A 250 -37.16 3.82 14.25
C ARG A 250 -36.69 4.16 12.84
N ALA A 251 -35.50 3.70 12.47
CA ALA A 251 -35.09 3.67 11.08
C ALA A 251 -35.92 2.59 10.37
N ARG A 252 -36.93 3.02 9.61
CA ARG A 252 -37.50 2.23 8.52
C ARG A 252 -36.35 1.82 7.61
N GLY A 253 -36.03 0.53 7.58
CA GLY A 253 -35.05 -0.02 6.65
C GLY A 253 -35.41 0.38 5.20
N PRO A 254 -34.46 0.88 4.40
CA PRO A 254 -34.74 1.31 3.04
C PRO A 254 -34.99 0.10 2.14
N ARG A 255 -35.97 0.25 1.25
CA ARG A 255 -36.39 -0.73 0.23
C ARG A 255 -35.31 -0.87 -0.85
N MET A 256 -34.15 -1.46 -0.50
CA MET A 256 -33.07 -1.77 -1.42
C MET A 256 -33.53 -2.69 -2.57
N GLY A 257 -34.52 -3.54 -2.35
CA GLY A 257 -35.11 -4.38 -3.39
C GLY A 257 -35.81 -3.61 -4.51
N VAL A 258 -36.39 -2.43 -4.22
CA VAL A 258 -37.09 -1.61 -5.24
C VAL A 258 -36.08 -0.83 -6.08
N ILE A 259 -34.97 -0.40 -5.49
CA ILE A 259 -33.90 0.32 -6.20
C ILE A 259 -33.15 -0.63 -7.14
N ILE A 260 -32.84 -1.86 -6.69
CA ILE A 260 -32.21 -2.89 -7.52
C ILE A 260 -33.14 -3.32 -8.67
N ALA A 261 -34.45 -3.44 -8.41
CA ALA A 261 -35.42 -3.76 -9.46
C ALA A 261 -35.53 -2.64 -10.51
N LEU A 262 -35.53 -1.37 -10.09
CA LEU A 262 -35.60 -0.23 -11.01
C LEU A 262 -34.31 -0.04 -11.83
N THR A 263 -33.13 -0.28 -11.25
CA THR A 263 -31.87 -0.22 -11.99
C THR A 263 -31.72 -1.39 -12.97
N ALA A 264 -32.15 -2.60 -12.59
CA ALA A 264 -32.19 -3.74 -13.50
C ALA A 264 -33.18 -3.50 -14.67
N LEU A 265 -34.35 -2.93 -14.39
CA LEU A 265 -35.34 -2.58 -15.42
C LEU A 265 -34.80 -1.51 -16.38
N ALA A 266 -34.14 -0.48 -15.86
CA ALA A 266 -33.52 0.57 -16.66
C ALA A 266 -32.36 0.02 -17.53
N PHE A 267 -31.58 -0.93 -17.01
CA PHE A 267 -30.51 -1.58 -17.76
C PHE A 267 -31.05 -2.44 -18.92
N ILE A 268 -32.12 -3.20 -18.67
CA ILE A 268 -32.78 -3.99 -19.72
C ILE A 268 -33.42 -3.08 -20.78
N ALA A 269 -34.05 -1.97 -20.37
CA ALA A 269 -34.60 -0.97 -21.29
C ALA A 269 -33.50 -0.31 -22.14
N GLY A 270 -32.35 -0.01 -21.54
CA GLY A 270 -31.18 0.51 -22.26
C GLY A 270 -30.62 -0.47 -23.30
N LEU A 271 -30.51 -1.75 -22.95
CA LEU A 271 -30.08 -2.80 -23.89
C LEU A 271 -31.07 -2.98 -25.04
N ALA A 272 -32.37 -2.92 -24.77
CA ALA A 272 -33.40 -2.99 -25.79
C ALA A 272 -33.35 -1.77 -26.74
N LEU A 273 -33.11 -0.56 -26.21
CA LEU A 273 -32.96 0.66 -27.00
C LEU A 273 -31.69 0.62 -27.86
N MET A 274 -30.60 0.07 -27.33
CA MET A 274 -29.32 -0.09 -28.04
C MET A 274 -29.41 -1.12 -29.17
N ALA A 275 -30.13 -2.23 -28.96
CA ALA A 275 -30.43 -3.22 -30.00
C ALA A 275 -31.36 -2.65 -31.10
N TYR A 276 -32.28 -1.75 -30.73
CA TYR A 276 -33.15 -1.05 -31.69
C TYR A 276 -32.35 -0.03 -32.52
N ALA A 277 -31.47 0.75 -31.90
CA ALA A 277 -30.62 1.73 -32.58
C ALA A 277 -29.64 1.06 -33.57
N ALA A 278 -29.04 -0.07 -33.18
CA ALA A 278 -28.14 -0.84 -34.04
C ALA A 278 -28.83 -1.42 -35.29
N ARG A 279 -30.16 -1.62 -35.26
CA ARG A 279 -30.95 -2.08 -36.41
C ARG A 279 -31.43 -0.97 -37.34
N LYS A 280 -31.44 0.28 -36.89
CA LYS A 280 -32.06 1.41 -37.61
C LYS A 280 -31.09 2.48 -38.12
N LEU A 281 -29.85 2.54 -37.62
CA LEU A 281 -28.86 3.56 -38.03
C LEU A 281 -27.56 2.92 -38.56
N PRO A 282 -27.11 3.27 -39.79
CA PRO A 282 -25.88 2.75 -40.37
C PRO A 282 -24.69 3.57 -39.88
N TRP A 283 -24.21 3.33 -38.65
CA TRP A 283 -23.13 4.14 -38.06
C TRP A 283 -21.72 3.56 -38.29
N PHE A 284 -21.54 2.28 -38.64
CA PHE A 284 -20.20 1.78 -38.99
C PHE A 284 -20.26 0.77 -40.13
N GLY A 285 -20.00 1.26 -41.35
CA GLY A 285 -19.61 0.43 -42.47
C GLY A 285 -18.24 -0.19 -42.18
N ALA A 286 -18.23 -1.49 -41.98
CA ALA A 286 -17.01 -2.28 -41.87
C ALA A 286 -16.31 -2.32 -43.24
N THR A 287 -15.03 -1.93 -43.29
CA THR A 287 -14.14 -2.39 -44.36
C THR A 287 -13.10 -3.31 -43.75
N ALA A 288 -13.42 -4.60 -43.82
CA ALA A 288 -12.45 -5.67 -43.74
C ALA A 288 -11.60 -5.66 -45.02
N SER A 289 -10.31 -5.88 -44.84
CA SER A 289 -9.30 -6.02 -45.88
C SER A 289 -9.59 -7.23 -46.76
N THR A 290 -9.51 -7.08 -48.09
CA THR A 290 -9.18 -8.21 -48.96
C THR A 290 -8.40 -7.72 -50.18
N THR A 291 -7.24 -8.33 -50.35
CA THR A 291 -6.33 -8.25 -51.48
C THR A 291 -6.96 -8.87 -52.74
N ALA A 292 -6.88 -8.18 -53.89
CA ALA A 292 -6.62 -8.77 -55.22
C ALA A 292 -6.70 -7.66 -56.30
N GLY A 293 -5.72 -7.63 -57.20
CA GLY A 293 -5.46 -6.50 -58.11
C GLY A 293 -6.24 -6.50 -59.44
N ALA A 294 -6.17 -5.34 -60.11
CA ALA A 294 -5.99 -5.13 -61.56
C ALA A 294 -6.08 -3.61 -61.84
N PRO A 295 -5.37 -3.06 -62.86
CA PRO A 295 -5.16 -1.62 -63.00
C PRO A 295 -6.33 -0.94 -63.73
N VAL A 296 -6.68 0.27 -63.28
CA VAL A 296 -7.58 1.15 -64.02
C VAL A 296 -6.85 2.44 -64.33
N ALA A 297 -6.62 2.67 -65.62
CA ALA A 297 -6.18 3.95 -66.15
C ALA A 297 -7.25 5.01 -65.84
N GLY A 298 -6.83 6.10 -65.19
CA GLY A 298 -7.69 7.23 -64.85
C GLY A 298 -6.93 8.54 -65.07
N GLN A 299 -7.24 9.18 -66.20
CA GLN A 299 -6.85 10.53 -66.57
C GLN A 299 -7.00 11.51 -65.40
N LYS A 300 -5.93 12.23 -65.04
CA LYS A 300 -6.03 13.44 -64.22
C LYS A 300 -6.05 14.67 -65.12
N ALA A 301 -7.16 15.39 -65.04
CA ALA A 301 -7.37 16.71 -65.62
C ALA A 301 -6.34 17.71 -65.08
N GLY A 302 -5.85 18.56 -65.98
CA GLY A 302 -4.90 19.62 -65.69
C GLY A 302 -5.53 20.73 -64.84
N ALA A 303 -4.87 21.05 -63.73
CA ALA A 303 -5.07 22.29 -63.01
C ALA A 303 -4.13 23.35 -63.60
N SER A 304 -4.70 24.44 -64.08
CA SER A 304 -4.01 25.62 -64.58
C SER A 304 -3.32 26.33 -63.41
N ASN A 305 -1.99 26.26 -63.32
CA ASN A 305 -1.22 27.14 -62.45
C ASN A 305 -0.72 28.34 -63.26
N SER A 306 -1.18 29.51 -62.82
CA SER A 306 -0.80 30.83 -63.29
C SER A 306 0.71 31.11 -63.10
N GLY A 307 1.39 31.37 -64.21
CA GLY A 307 2.13 32.62 -64.37
C GLY A 307 3.45 32.83 -63.65
N TYR A 308 4.27 31.80 -63.40
CA TYR A 308 5.69 32.00 -63.09
C TYR A 308 6.57 31.09 -63.96
N ILE A 309 7.24 31.67 -64.95
CA ILE A 309 8.25 31.00 -65.77
C ILE A 309 9.60 31.62 -65.40
N PRO A 310 10.51 30.91 -64.70
CA PRO A 310 11.82 31.46 -64.40
C PRO A 310 12.59 31.70 -65.71
N SER A 311 13.26 32.85 -65.80
CA SER A 311 14.14 33.20 -66.92
C SER A 311 15.26 32.16 -67.06
N GLN A 312 15.37 31.54 -68.23
CA GLN A 312 16.41 30.54 -68.53
C GLN A 312 17.79 31.23 -68.57
N PRO A 313 18.84 30.63 -67.96
CA PRO A 313 20.19 31.16 -68.09
C PRO A 313 20.67 31.04 -69.54
N LEU A 314 21.17 32.14 -70.10
CA LEU A 314 21.83 32.15 -71.40
C LEU A 314 23.23 31.53 -71.27
N GLY A 315 23.60 30.65 -72.19
CA GLY A 315 24.97 30.15 -72.32
C GLY A 315 25.93 31.22 -72.86
N PRO A 316 27.25 30.97 -72.83
CA PRO A 316 28.27 31.92 -73.31
C PRO A 316 28.10 32.37 -74.78
N ASP A 317 27.30 31.65 -75.56
CA ASP A 317 27.08 31.88 -76.99
C ASP A 317 25.72 32.55 -77.29
N GLY A 318 24.99 33.00 -76.25
CA GLY A 318 23.70 33.70 -76.40
C GLY A 318 22.51 32.84 -76.84
N GLN A 319 22.69 31.52 -76.94
CA GLN A 319 21.61 30.56 -77.25
C GLN A 319 20.86 30.12 -75.98
N PRO A 320 19.54 29.80 -76.07
CA PRO A 320 18.78 29.24 -74.96
C PRO A 320 19.38 27.90 -74.52
N GLN A 321 19.85 27.82 -73.27
CA GLN A 321 20.38 26.59 -72.73
C GLN A 321 19.21 25.73 -72.25
N ALA A 322 19.03 24.55 -72.85
CA ALA A 322 17.98 23.61 -72.46
C ALA A 322 18.06 23.35 -70.94
N ALA A 323 16.95 23.55 -70.23
CA ALA A 323 16.87 23.26 -68.81
C ALA A 323 17.36 21.83 -68.57
N ALA A 324 18.35 21.67 -67.68
CA ALA A 324 18.85 20.35 -67.32
C ALA A 324 17.63 19.46 -66.97
N PRO A 325 17.53 18.23 -67.52
CA PRO A 325 16.37 17.39 -67.29
C PRO A 325 16.22 17.22 -65.79
N VAL A 326 15.09 17.72 -65.28
CA VAL A 326 14.72 17.58 -63.89
C VAL A 326 14.55 16.09 -63.63
N ASP A 327 15.51 15.49 -62.94
CA ASP A 327 15.52 14.06 -62.70
C ASP A 327 14.41 13.71 -61.68
N THR A 328 13.25 13.33 -62.22
CA THR A 328 12.04 13.01 -61.47
C THR A 328 12.27 11.93 -60.41
N ALA A 329 13.24 11.03 -60.63
CA ALA A 329 13.63 10.02 -59.64
C ALA A 329 14.32 10.66 -58.42
N VAL A 330 15.14 11.68 -58.63
CA VAL A 330 15.81 12.43 -57.55
C VAL A 330 14.79 13.24 -56.75
N LEU A 331 13.79 13.85 -57.41
CA LEU A 331 12.70 14.53 -56.71
C LEU A 331 11.84 13.58 -55.87
N ALA A 332 11.42 12.44 -56.42
CA ALA A 332 10.66 11.44 -55.68
C ALA A 332 11.46 10.93 -54.46
N THR A 333 12.77 10.77 -54.59
CA THR A 333 13.65 10.38 -53.48
C THR A 333 13.74 11.47 -52.40
N ARG A 334 13.81 12.74 -52.80
CA ARG A 334 13.80 13.89 -51.86
C ARG A 334 12.46 14.02 -51.14
N GLU A 335 11.34 13.88 -51.85
CA GLU A 335 10.00 13.89 -51.25
C GLU A 335 9.83 12.76 -50.24
N ALA A 336 10.26 11.54 -50.57
CA ALA A 336 10.23 10.41 -49.64
C ALA A 336 11.11 10.66 -48.40
N THR A 337 12.28 11.29 -48.57
CA THR A 337 13.16 11.65 -47.45
C THR A 337 12.52 12.71 -46.55
N LEU A 338 11.91 13.74 -47.13
CA LEU A 338 11.21 14.80 -46.38
C LEU A 338 9.99 14.25 -45.63
N ALA A 339 9.20 13.35 -46.26
CA ALA A 339 8.09 12.66 -45.60
C ALA A 339 8.57 11.81 -44.41
N GLY A 340 9.71 11.13 -44.55
CA GLY A 340 10.36 10.40 -43.45
C GLY A 340 10.81 11.32 -42.31
N GLN A 341 11.40 12.49 -42.63
CA GLN A 341 11.79 13.49 -41.64
C GLN A 341 10.58 14.09 -40.90
N LEU A 342 9.49 14.39 -41.61
CA LEU A 342 8.25 14.89 -41.01
C LEU A 342 7.67 13.86 -40.03
N THR A 343 7.58 12.59 -40.43
CA THR A 343 7.11 11.50 -39.57
C THR A 343 7.98 11.35 -38.32
N ALA A 344 9.31 11.46 -38.46
CA ALA A 344 10.23 11.41 -37.33
C ALA A 344 10.09 12.61 -36.37
N LEU A 345 9.83 13.81 -36.90
CA LEU A 345 9.54 15.00 -36.09
C LEU A 345 8.22 14.86 -35.33
N GLU A 346 7.17 14.35 -35.97
CA GLU A 346 5.88 14.07 -35.33
C GLU A 346 6.03 13.05 -34.18
N ALA A 347 6.75 11.96 -34.43
CA ALA A 347 7.04 10.95 -33.40
C ALA A 347 7.85 11.54 -32.23
N ARG A 348 8.84 12.40 -32.51
CA ARG A 348 9.64 13.08 -31.48
C ARG A 348 8.80 14.05 -30.65
N THR A 349 7.90 14.82 -31.28
CA THR A 349 6.97 15.70 -30.56
C THR A 349 6.04 14.89 -29.65
N ALA A 350 5.49 13.77 -30.13
CA ALA A 350 4.65 12.89 -29.32
C ALA A 350 5.41 12.32 -28.09
N ALA A 351 6.66 11.89 -28.29
CA ALA A 351 7.52 11.45 -27.19
C ALA A 351 7.77 12.59 -26.17
N ILE A 352 8.11 13.80 -26.63
CA ILE A 352 8.31 14.98 -25.77
C ILE A 352 7.04 15.29 -24.96
N THR A 353 5.85 15.23 -25.57
CA THR A 353 4.60 15.49 -24.83
C THR A 353 4.34 14.44 -23.74
N THR A 354 4.68 13.18 -24.01
CA THR A 354 4.54 12.08 -23.04
C THR A 354 5.54 12.24 -21.89
N ASP A 355 6.80 12.54 -22.20
CA ASP A 355 7.85 12.77 -21.22
C ASP A 355 7.55 14.01 -20.36
N ALA A 356 7.03 15.08 -20.96
CA ALA A 356 6.61 16.29 -20.24
C ALA A 356 5.45 16.01 -19.29
N ALA A 357 4.46 15.20 -19.71
CA ALA A 357 3.36 14.79 -18.85
C ALA A 357 3.85 13.90 -17.69
N ALA A 358 4.76 12.96 -17.95
CA ALA A 358 5.38 12.13 -16.92
C ALA A 358 6.19 12.97 -15.92
N ALA A 359 6.99 13.92 -16.40
CA ALA A 359 7.75 14.85 -15.57
C ALA A 359 6.84 15.71 -14.69
N GLY A 360 5.73 16.23 -15.25
CA GLY A 360 4.71 16.97 -14.49
C GLY A 360 4.05 16.13 -13.39
N GLY A 361 3.77 14.85 -13.68
CA GLY A 361 3.27 13.89 -12.68
C GLY A 361 4.26 13.66 -11.54
N GLN A 362 5.55 13.46 -11.86
CA GLN A 362 6.60 13.28 -10.85
C GLN A 362 6.83 14.55 -10.02
N ALA A 363 6.80 15.73 -10.64
CA ALA A 363 6.88 17.00 -9.92
C ALA A 363 5.72 17.18 -8.94
N THR A 364 4.48 16.87 -9.38
CA THR A 364 3.29 16.93 -8.51
C THR A 364 3.42 15.98 -7.32
N ARG A 365 3.92 14.76 -7.55
CA ARG A 365 4.20 13.78 -6.50
C ARG A 365 5.25 14.29 -5.51
N ALA A 366 6.37 14.81 -6.01
CA ALA A 366 7.44 15.35 -5.18
C ALA A 366 6.96 16.53 -4.32
N GLU A 367 6.21 17.47 -4.89
CA GLU A 367 5.62 18.58 -4.15
C GLU A 367 4.63 18.11 -3.07
N GLY A 368 3.79 17.11 -3.38
CA GLY A 368 2.90 16.48 -2.40
C GLY A 368 3.68 15.90 -1.21
N LEU A 369 4.77 15.20 -1.47
CA LEU A 369 5.65 14.67 -0.43
C LEU A 369 6.29 15.79 0.40
N LEU A 370 6.77 16.87 -0.23
CA LEU A 370 7.35 18.01 0.48
C LEU A 370 6.36 18.65 1.45
N VAL A 371 5.10 18.83 1.03
CA VAL A 371 4.03 19.37 1.90
C VAL A 371 3.73 18.41 3.05
N ALA A 372 3.63 17.10 2.77
CA ALA A 372 3.38 16.09 3.79
C ALA A 372 4.51 16.03 4.85
N PHE A 373 5.78 16.01 4.41
CA PHE A 373 6.94 16.02 5.32
C PHE A 373 7.05 17.34 6.10
N ALA A 374 6.73 18.48 5.47
CA ALA A 374 6.69 19.76 6.17
C ALA A 374 5.62 19.78 7.26
N ALA A 375 4.43 19.22 6.99
CA ALA A 375 3.36 19.10 7.97
C ALA A 375 3.74 18.16 9.13
N ARG A 376 4.38 17.01 8.84
CA ARG A 376 4.93 16.11 9.85
C ARG A 376 5.91 16.83 10.77
N ARG A 377 6.87 17.53 10.19
CA ARG A 377 7.89 18.28 10.93
C ARG A 377 7.29 19.41 11.77
N ALA A 378 6.21 20.04 11.31
CA ALA A 378 5.51 21.06 12.08
C ALA A 378 4.86 20.44 13.32
N LEU A 379 4.10 19.35 13.16
CA LEU A 379 3.45 18.64 14.26
C LEU A 379 4.46 18.04 15.25
N ASP A 380 5.56 17.46 14.77
CA ASP A 380 6.61 16.88 15.62
C ASP A 380 7.30 17.95 16.49
N ARG A 381 7.37 19.19 16.01
CA ARG A 381 7.89 20.34 16.78
C ARG A 381 6.85 21.05 17.63
N GLY A 382 5.58 20.64 17.55
CA GLY A 382 4.49 21.30 18.23
C GLY A 382 4.19 22.71 17.69
N VAL A 383 4.51 23.01 16.43
CA VAL A 383 4.22 24.31 15.80
C VAL A 383 2.99 24.22 14.90
N GLY A 384 2.21 25.30 14.86
CA GLY A 384 1.09 25.41 13.92
C GLY A 384 1.55 25.32 12.45
N LEU A 385 0.65 24.89 11.57
CA LEU A 385 0.97 24.63 10.16
C LEU A 385 1.18 25.91 9.34
N GLY A 386 0.56 27.03 9.71
CA GLY A 386 0.69 28.30 9.00
C GLY A 386 0.31 28.18 7.52
N TYR A 387 1.19 28.59 6.61
CA TYR A 387 0.98 28.47 5.15
C TYR A 387 0.71 27.03 4.67
N LEU A 388 1.18 26.02 5.41
CA LEU A 388 0.94 24.62 5.05
C LEU A 388 -0.54 24.23 5.14
N GLU A 389 -1.37 24.92 5.94
CA GLU A 389 -2.80 24.63 6.02
C GLU A 389 -3.47 24.79 4.65
N GLU A 390 -3.14 25.88 3.94
CA GLU A 390 -3.73 26.16 2.63
C GLU A 390 -3.18 25.19 1.58
N GLN A 391 -1.89 24.88 1.63
CA GLN A 391 -1.30 23.86 0.75
C GLN A 391 -1.92 22.48 0.95
N LEU A 392 -2.22 22.10 2.19
CA LEU A 392 -2.90 20.84 2.50
C LEU A 392 -4.33 20.81 1.96
N ARG A 393 -5.07 21.92 2.08
CA ARG A 393 -6.43 22.03 1.51
C ARG A 393 -6.41 21.96 -0.01
N LEU A 394 -5.54 22.75 -0.65
CA LEU A 394 -5.45 22.82 -2.10
C LEU A 394 -5.07 21.47 -2.71
N ARG A 395 -4.08 20.77 -2.13
CA ARG A 395 -3.56 19.53 -2.71
C ARG A 395 -4.28 18.27 -2.24
N PHE A 396 -4.65 18.19 -0.97
CA PHE A 396 -5.22 16.96 -0.41
C PHE A 396 -6.69 17.08 -0.03
N GLY A 397 -7.30 18.27 -0.11
CA GLY A 397 -8.70 18.47 0.26
C GLY A 397 -9.69 17.65 -0.58
N GLN A 398 -9.38 17.41 -1.86
CA GLN A 398 -10.22 16.60 -2.74
C GLN A 398 -10.03 15.09 -2.49
N ALA A 399 -8.78 14.64 -2.40
CA ALA A 399 -8.47 13.22 -2.23
C ALA A 399 -8.73 12.72 -0.79
N GLN A 400 -8.47 13.55 0.22
CA GLN A 400 -8.51 13.20 1.64
C GLN A 400 -9.13 14.33 2.50
N PRO A 401 -10.41 14.69 2.28
CA PRO A 401 -11.04 15.82 2.98
C PRO A 401 -11.01 15.65 4.51
N ARG A 402 -11.27 14.44 5.00
CA ARG A 402 -11.28 14.13 6.42
C ARG A 402 -9.89 14.21 7.04
N ALA A 403 -8.86 13.65 6.40
CA ALA A 403 -7.50 13.67 6.93
C ALA A 403 -6.97 15.10 7.00
N THR A 404 -7.18 15.89 5.94
CA THR A 404 -6.80 17.31 5.90
C THR A 404 -7.46 18.12 7.00
N MET A 405 -8.77 17.93 7.21
CA MET A 405 -9.50 18.60 8.30
C MET A 405 -8.92 18.25 9.68
N LEU A 406 -8.69 16.97 9.95
CA LEU A 406 -8.16 16.50 11.22
C LEU A 406 -6.74 17.02 11.48
N LEU A 407 -5.89 17.09 10.45
CA LEU A 407 -4.53 17.62 10.57
C LEU A 407 -4.53 19.10 10.91
N ILE A 408 -5.36 19.89 10.21
CA ILE A 408 -5.52 21.33 10.47
C ILE A 408 -6.08 21.56 11.87
N GLN A 409 -7.08 20.77 12.29
CA GLN A 409 -7.64 20.87 13.63
C GLN A 409 -6.60 20.52 14.70
N ALA A 410 -5.83 19.45 14.51
CA ALA A 410 -4.77 19.05 15.43
C ALA A 410 -3.64 20.09 15.51
N ALA A 411 -3.28 20.72 14.40
CA ALA A 411 -2.25 21.74 14.35
C ALA A 411 -2.59 23.03 15.11
N ARG A 412 -3.88 23.31 15.35
CA ARG A 412 -4.31 24.46 16.16
C ARG A 412 -4.08 24.27 17.66
N GLN A 413 -4.01 23.02 18.11
CA GLN A 413 -3.67 22.66 19.47
C GLN A 413 -2.67 21.50 19.42
N PRO A 414 -1.43 21.80 19.00
CA PRO A 414 -0.44 20.77 18.78
C PRO A 414 -0.11 20.09 20.12
N VAL A 415 -0.05 18.77 20.08
CA VAL A 415 0.36 17.93 21.20
C VAL A 415 1.59 17.17 20.74
N THR A 416 2.70 17.29 21.46
CA THR A 416 3.92 16.53 21.16
C THR A 416 4.01 15.29 22.03
N LEU A 417 4.88 14.34 21.65
CA LEU A 417 5.15 13.18 22.47
C LEU A 417 5.76 13.57 23.83
N GLU A 418 6.57 14.63 23.85
CA GLU A 418 7.16 15.15 25.08
C GLU A 418 6.10 15.77 25.99
N ASP A 419 5.14 16.53 25.45
CA ASP A 419 4.01 17.06 26.23
C ASP A 419 3.19 15.95 26.87
N LEU A 420 2.99 14.83 26.17
CA LEU A 420 2.30 13.66 26.72
C LEU A 420 3.09 12.97 27.82
N ARG A 421 4.43 12.92 27.72
CA ARG A 421 5.28 12.35 28.76
C ARG A 421 5.25 13.21 30.02
N GLN A 422 5.50 14.51 29.86
CA GLN A 422 5.45 15.48 30.96
C GLN A 422 4.06 15.54 31.59
N GLY A 423 3.01 15.55 30.76
CA GLY A 423 1.63 15.52 31.23
C GLY A 423 1.31 14.26 32.03
N LEU A 424 1.81 13.08 31.61
CA LEU A 424 1.61 11.83 32.35
C LEU A 424 2.34 11.85 33.70
N ASP A 425 3.55 12.41 33.75
CA ASP A 425 4.33 12.53 34.98
C ASP A 425 3.69 13.52 35.96
N ALA A 426 3.07 14.60 35.46
CA ALA A 426 2.35 15.56 36.28
C ALA A 426 1.11 14.96 36.95
N ILE A 427 0.33 14.14 36.24
CA ILE A 427 -0.89 13.51 36.77
C ILE A 427 -0.62 12.18 37.49
N ALA A 428 0.63 11.69 37.50
CA ALA A 428 1.00 10.39 38.06
C ALA A 428 0.52 10.12 39.50
N PRO A 429 0.61 11.08 40.44
CA PRO A 429 0.14 10.86 41.82
C PRO A 429 -1.37 10.64 41.90
N ASP A 430 -2.12 11.40 41.10
CA ASP A 430 -3.58 11.39 41.07
C ASP A 430 -4.09 10.09 40.43
N ILE A 431 -3.53 9.68 39.30
CA ILE A 431 -4.01 8.48 38.59
C ILE A 431 -3.65 7.17 39.29
N THR A 432 -2.64 7.16 40.17
CA THR A 432 -2.21 5.94 40.89
C THR A 432 -2.95 5.69 42.18
N SER A 433 -3.63 6.69 42.74
CA SER A 433 -4.41 6.58 43.96
C SER A 433 -5.89 6.77 43.65
N SER A 434 -6.77 5.94 44.23
CA SER A 434 -8.20 6.21 44.20
C SER A 434 -8.48 7.26 45.28
N THR A 435 -8.40 8.53 44.92
CA THR A 435 -8.79 9.62 45.83
C THR A 435 -10.31 9.61 45.97
N GLY A 436 -10.83 8.76 46.87
CA GLY A 436 -12.25 8.61 47.17
C GLY A 436 -12.51 7.42 48.07
N GLU A 437 -12.54 7.69 49.39
CA GLU A 437 -13.05 6.85 50.49
C GLU A 437 -12.41 5.45 50.70
N ASN A 438 -12.04 5.14 51.95
CA ASN A 438 -11.56 3.84 52.44
C ASN A 438 -10.03 3.57 52.41
N TRP A 439 -9.21 4.55 52.80
CA TRP A 439 -7.80 4.32 53.12
C TRP A 439 -7.58 3.27 54.24
N LEU A 440 -8.55 3.11 55.15
CA LEU A 440 -8.52 2.14 56.23
C LEU A 440 -8.70 0.68 55.75
N ASP A 441 -9.52 0.43 54.73
CA ASP A 441 -9.71 -0.94 54.18
C ASP A 441 -8.47 -1.42 53.41
N THR A 442 -7.70 -0.48 52.84
CA THR A 442 -6.51 -0.79 52.04
C THR A 442 -5.35 -1.28 52.92
N ILE A 443 -5.24 -0.78 54.16
CA ILE A 443 -4.21 -1.23 55.11
C ILE A 443 -4.49 -2.67 55.56
N GLN A 444 -5.76 -3.04 55.73
CA GLN A 444 -6.14 -4.38 56.17
C GLN A 444 -5.90 -5.44 55.07
N HIS A 445 -6.11 -5.09 53.79
CA HIS A 445 -5.87 -6.00 52.66
C HIS A 445 -4.39 -6.14 52.24
N GLN A 446 -3.50 -5.24 52.65
CA GLN A 446 -2.08 -5.33 52.32
C GLN A 446 -1.34 -6.44 53.09
N ILE A 447 -1.82 -6.80 54.29
CA ILE A 447 -1.22 -7.88 55.09
C ILE A 447 -1.60 -9.26 54.53
N ASP A 448 -2.79 -9.39 53.90
CA ASP A 448 -3.31 -10.67 53.38
C ASP A 448 -2.76 -11.03 51.98
N SER A 449 -2.06 -10.10 51.32
CA SER A 449 -1.50 -10.29 49.97
C SER A 449 0.01 -10.61 49.96
N LEU A 450 0.63 -10.76 51.13
CA LEU A 450 2.09 -10.82 51.27
C LEU A 450 2.72 -12.16 50.85
N ILE A 451 1.92 -13.17 50.47
CA ILE A 451 2.42 -14.42 49.86
C ILE A 451 1.51 -14.83 48.70
N VAL A 452 1.77 -14.30 47.51
CA VAL A 452 1.27 -14.87 46.24
C VAL A 452 2.46 -15.42 45.46
N LEU A 453 2.71 -16.73 45.58
CA LEU A 453 3.57 -17.45 44.66
C LEU A 453 2.92 -17.43 43.28
N ARG A 454 3.52 -16.71 42.33
CA ARG A 454 3.07 -16.63 40.93
C ARG A 454 4.17 -17.05 39.97
N LYS A 455 3.77 -17.81 38.95
CA LYS A 455 4.60 -18.28 37.84
C LYS A 455 5.15 -17.09 37.03
N ALA A 456 6.46 -17.07 36.80
CA ALA A 456 7.16 -16.01 36.06
C ALA A 456 6.54 -15.80 34.66
N GLY A 457 6.12 -14.57 34.36
CA GLY A 457 5.68 -14.15 33.01
C GLY A 457 4.32 -13.44 32.93
N THR A 458 3.53 -13.33 34.01
CA THR A 458 2.28 -12.57 33.98
C THR A 458 2.46 -11.12 34.47
N PRO A 459 1.98 -10.09 33.73
CA PRO A 459 2.14 -8.70 34.12
C PRO A 459 1.49 -8.41 35.48
N SER A 460 2.23 -7.75 36.36
CA SER A 460 1.74 -7.35 37.68
C SER A 460 0.51 -6.43 37.57
N PRO A 461 -0.55 -6.67 38.37
CA PRO A 461 -1.76 -5.86 38.38
C PRO A 461 -1.61 -4.53 39.12
N MET A 462 -0.47 -4.30 39.81
CA MET A 462 -0.26 -3.12 40.63
C MET A 462 -0.37 -1.82 39.82
N PRO A 463 -1.05 -0.77 40.33
CA PRO A 463 -1.17 0.52 39.66
C PRO A 463 0.18 1.16 39.31
N ALA A 464 1.19 1.04 40.19
CA ALA A 464 2.54 1.53 39.94
C ALA A 464 3.20 0.85 38.73
N ASP A 465 3.03 -0.47 38.57
CA ASP A 465 3.56 -1.23 37.44
C ASP A 465 2.85 -0.90 36.13
N ARG A 466 1.54 -0.61 36.18
CA ARG A 466 0.76 -0.11 35.03
C ARG A 466 1.25 1.26 34.58
N LEU A 467 1.49 2.18 35.51
CA LEU A 467 2.06 3.48 35.18
C LEU A 467 3.47 3.36 34.59
N ALA A 468 4.32 2.49 35.15
CA ALA A 468 5.65 2.22 34.59
C ALA A 468 5.59 1.63 33.17
N ARG A 469 4.60 0.77 32.87
CA ARG A 469 4.33 0.30 31.50
C ARG A 469 3.87 1.44 30.59
N ALA A 470 2.93 2.27 31.02
CA ALA A 470 2.47 3.42 30.24
C ALA A 470 3.63 4.37 29.87
N ARG A 471 4.54 4.66 30.81
CA ARG A 471 5.75 5.45 30.57
C ARG A 471 6.67 4.82 29.52
N ARG A 472 6.92 3.50 29.61
CA ARG A 472 7.73 2.78 28.62
C ARG A 472 7.09 2.80 27.24
N LEU A 473 5.76 2.63 27.16
CA LEU A 473 5.01 2.69 25.92
C LEU A 473 5.09 4.08 25.27
N LEU A 474 4.95 5.16 26.05
CA LEU A 474 5.19 6.52 25.56
C LEU A 474 6.63 6.72 25.09
N GLY A 475 7.61 6.20 25.84
CA GLY A 475 9.03 6.24 25.44
C GLY A 475 9.29 5.55 24.10
N ALA A 476 8.51 4.52 23.77
CA ALA A 476 8.54 3.82 22.49
C ALA A 476 7.64 4.44 21.40
N GLY A 477 7.00 5.59 21.66
CA GLY A 477 6.06 6.24 20.74
C GLY A 477 4.70 5.54 20.61
N GLN A 478 4.41 4.54 21.44
CA GLN A 478 3.16 3.75 21.42
C GLN A 478 2.06 4.45 22.25
N VAL A 479 1.66 5.64 21.81
CA VAL A 479 0.73 6.52 22.56
C VAL A 479 -0.64 5.88 22.77
N GLU A 480 -1.17 5.16 21.79
CA GLU A 480 -2.49 4.50 21.92
C GLU A 480 -2.48 3.38 22.97
N ALA A 481 -1.40 2.60 23.02
CA ALA A 481 -1.21 1.57 24.03
C ALA A 481 -1.01 2.17 25.43
N ALA A 482 -0.25 3.26 25.53
CA ALA A 482 -0.09 4.00 26.79
C ALA A 482 -1.42 4.56 27.28
N ARG A 483 -2.24 5.12 26.39
CA ARG A 483 -3.59 5.62 26.69
C ARG A 483 -4.48 4.52 27.27
N ALA A 484 -4.43 3.31 26.69
CA ALA A 484 -5.18 2.16 27.17
C ALA A 484 -4.72 1.68 28.56
N GLU A 485 -3.42 1.74 28.87
CA GLU A 485 -2.93 1.42 30.23
C GLU A 485 -3.36 2.47 31.26
N VAL A 486 -3.32 3.76 30.92
CA VAL A 486 -3.76 4.84 31.83
C VAL A 486 -5.26 4.78 32.07
N ALA A 487 -6.06 4.44 31.07
CA ALA A 487 -7.51 4.25 31.22
C ALA A 487 -7.89 3.09 32.17
N ARG A 488 -6.95 2.18 32.47
CA ARG A 488 -7.13 1.06 33.39
C ARG A 488 -6.60 1.33 34.80
N LEU A 489 -6.05 2.52 35.04
CA LEU A 489 -5.60 2.93 36.37
C LEU A 489 -6.79 3.31 37.26
N PRO A 490 -6.68 3.13 38.59
CA PRO A 490 -7.79 3.43 39.51
C PRO A 490 -8.24 4.90 39.45
N GLY A 491 -7.32 5.84 39.25
CA GLY A 491 -7.63 7.27 39.09
C GLY A 491 -7.87 7.71 37.64
N ALA A 492 -8.24 6.81 36.71
CA ALA A 492 -8.39 7.15 35.29
C ALA A 492 -9.36 8.32 35.00
N ALA A 493 -10.36 8.53 35.85
CA ALA A 493 -11.29 9.66 35.75
C ALA A 493 -10.59 11.03 35.84
N GLN A 494 -9.47 11.10 36.56
CA GLN A 494 -8.69 12.33 36.75
C GLN A 494 -7.74 12.58 35.56
N ALA A 495 -7.54 11.59 34.69
CA ALA A 495 -6.68 11.65 33.52
C ALA A 495 -7.37 12.16 32.24
N GLY A 496 -8.62 12.64 32.31
CA GLY A 496 -9.45 12.96 31.13
C GLY A 496 -8.76 13.88 30.11
N ASN A 497 -8.21 15.00 30.57
CA ASN A 497 -7.49 15.96 29.71
C ASN A 497 -6.28 15.34 29.01
N TRP A 498 -5.54 14.47 29.71
CA TRP A 498 -4.39 13.77 29.16
C TRP A 498 -4.81 12.70 28.14
N ILE A 499 -5.87 11.94 28.44
CA ILE A 499 -6.44 10.94 27.52
C ILE A 499 -6.92 11.61 26.22
N ASP A 500 -7.54 12.79 26.31
CA ASP A 500 -7.99 13.55 25.15
C ASP A 500 -6.82 14.15 24.34
N ALA A 501 -5.76 14.61 25.02
CA ALA A 501 -4.52 15.02 24.35
C ALA A 501 -3.86 13.84 23.60
N ALA A 502 -3.78 12.67 24.24
CA ALA A 502 -3.24 11.45 23.63
C ALA A 502 -4.06 11.00 22.42
N ARG A 503 -5.39 11.08 22.50
CA ARG A 503 -6.29 10.79 21.36
C ARG A 503 -6.04 11.74 20.20
N ARG A 504 -5.93 13.05 20.45
CA ARG A 504 -5.65 14.04 19.41
C ARG A 504 -4.31 13.78 18.72
N TYR A 505 -3.28 13.42 19.48
CA TYR A 505 -1.98 13.02 18.95
C TYR A 505 -2.10 11.83 17.99
N VAL A 506 -2.79 10.76 18.41
CA VAL A 506 -2.95 9.54 17.60
C VAL A 506 -3.74 9.82 16.32
N VAL A 507 -4.85 10.57 16.42
CA VAL A 507 -5.67 10.96 15.27
C VAL A 507 -4.88 11.81 14.28
N ALA A 508 -4.05 12.73 14.77
CA ALA A 508 -3.19 13.55 13.92
C ALA A 508 -2.17 12.70 13.15
N ARG A 509 -1.58 11.68 13.80
CA ARG A 509 -0.60 10.78 13.15
C ARG A 509 -1.23 9.88 12.10
N GLN A 510 -2.41 9.32 12.40
CA GLN A 510 -3.18 8.54 11.42
C GLN A 510 -3.59 9.38 10.21
N ALA A 511 -4.02 10.62 10.43
CA ALA A 511 -4.34 11.56 9.35
C ALA A 511 -3.10 11.86 8.49
N LEU A 512 -1.95 12.06 9.13
CA LEU A 512 -0.68 12.28 8.43
C LEU A 512 -0.28 11.08 7.56
N ASP A 513 -0.40 9.86 8.07
CA ASP A 513 -0.08 8.64 7.31
C ASP A 513 -0.96 8.50 6.04
N LEU A 514 -2.22 8.93 6.12
CA LEU A 514 -3.13 8.98 4.96
C LEU A 514 -2.72 10.04 3.92
N ILE A 515 -2.25 11.21 4.38
CA ILE A 515 -1.72 12.26 3.49
C ILE A 515 -0.42 11.80 2.82
N GLU A 516 0.50 11.17 3.57
CA GLU A 516 1.76 10.64 3.06
C GLU A 516 1.53 9.54 2.01
N SER A 517 0.62 8.60 2.27
CA SER A 517 0.27 7.55 1.29
C SER A 517 -0.38 8.13 0.02
N THR A 518 -1.25 9.13 0.17
CA THR A 518 -1.86 9.84 -0.98
C THR A 518 -0.79 10.56 -1.81
N ALA A 519 0.20 11.18 -1.14
CA ALA A 519 1.33 11.81 -1.80
C ALA A 519 2.19 10.79 -2.55
N LEU A 520 2.49 9.63 -1.95
CA LEU A 520 3.29 8.55 -2.57
C LEU A 520 2.65 8.00 -3.84
N ILE A 521 1.32 7.79 -3.83
CA ILE A 521 0.59 7.28 -5.01
C ILE A 521 0.53 8.34 -6.12
N GLY A 522 0.80 9.62 -5.81
CA GLY A 522 0.74 10.74 -6.75
C GLY A 522 -0.68 11.29 -6.94
N GLN A 523 -1.57 11.08 -5.95
CA GLN A 523 -2.95 11.57 -5.96
C GLN A 523 -3.12 12.91 -5.22
N ALA A 524 -2.02 13.56 -4.83
CA ALA A 524 -2.06 14.95 -4.39
C ALA A 524 -2.50 15.82 -5.59
N GLY A 525 -3.62 16.51 -5.47
CA GLY A 525 -4.17 17.38 -6.49
C GLY A 525 -3.16 18.43 -6.96
N GLN A 526 -3.23 18.76 -8.25
CA GLN A 526 -2.40 19.82 -8.82
C GLN A 526 -2.90 21.19 -8.36
N PRO A 527 -2.01 22.14 -8.00
CA PRO A 527 -2.37 23.54 -8.03
C PRO A 527 -2.77 23.87 -9.47
N GLN A 528 -4.01 24.31 -9.69
CA GLN A 528 -4.45 24.77 -11.00
C GLN A 528 -3.44 25.84 -11.48
N PRO A 529 -2.79 25.67 -12.66
CA PRO A 529 -1.95 26.73 -13.19
C PRO A 529 -2.81 27.97 -13.41
N ALA A 530 -2.34 29.14 -12.98
CA ALA A 530 -2.92 30.39 -13.45
C ALA A 530 -2.89 30.35 -14.99
N PRO A 531 -3.99 30.72 -15.67
CA PRO A 531 -4.03 30.66 -17.13
C PRO A 531 -2.85 31.47 -17.68
N VAL A 532 -2.01 30.80 -18.44
CA VAL A 532 -0.90 31.45 -19.14
C VAL A 532 -1.55 32.38 -20.16
N VAL A 533 -1.55 33.68 -19.84
CA VAL A 533 -1.92 34.71 -20.80
C VAL A 533 -0.81 34.71 -21.84
N MET A 534 -1.04 34.03 -22.96
CA MET A 534 -0.18 34.18 -24.13
C MET A 534 -0.29 35.65 -24.57
N PRO A 535 0.83 36.36 -24.78
CA PRO A 535 0.77 37.65 -25.45
C PRO A 535 0.15 37.38 -26.84
N THR A 536 -1.01 37.97 -27.10
CA THR A 536 -1.59 38.00 -28.43
C THR A 536 -0.52 38.48 -29.41
N PRO A 537 -0.36 37.83 -30.59
CA PRO A 537 0.52 38.35 -31.63
C PRO A 537 0.08 39.77 -31.93
N GLN A 538 0.95 40.74 -31.67
CA GLN A 538 0.74 42.09 -32.17
C GLN A 538 0.79 41.98 -33.69
N THR A 539 -0.38 42.02 -34.32
CA THR A 539 -0.51 42.26 -35.75
C THR A 539 0.25 43.55 -36.01
N ALA A 540 1.38 43.46 -36.72
CA ALA A 540 2.06 44.62 -37.24
C ALA A 540 1.06 45.31 -38.15
N THR A 541 0.47 46.40 -37.66
CA THR A 541 -0.30 47.31 -38.49
C THR A 541 0.69 47.93 -39.45
N GLU A 542 0.68 47.43 -40.68
CA GLU A 542 1.16 48.11 -41.86
C GLU A 542 0.64 49.54 -41.80
N THR A 543 1.51 50.48 -41.44
CA THR A 543 1.16 51.88 -41.42
C THR A 543 1.28 52.35 -42.85
N ASP A 544 0.13 52.29 -43.52
CA ASP A 544 -0.13 52.85 -44.83
C ASP A 544 0.38 54.30 -44.90
N THR A 545 0.97 54.62 -46.03
CA THR A 545 1.68 55.86 -46.29
C THR A 545 0.63 56.92 -46.60
N ALA A 546 0.38 57.86 -45.69
CA ALA A 546 -0.41 59.05 -45.99
C ALA A 546 0.50 60.18 -46.50
N PRO A 547 0.10 60.90 -47.56
CA PRO A 547 0.91 61.95 -48.15
C PRO A 547 0.86 63.22 -47.28
N ASP A 548 1.98 63.93 -47.29
CA ASP A 548 2.14 65.30 -46.80
C ASP A 548 1.14 66.26 -47.49
N PRO A 549 0.47 67.11 -46.71
CA PRO A 549 0.36 68.50 -47.14
C PRO A 549 0.64 69.48 -45.99
N SER A 550 1.79 70.14 -46.06
CA SER A 550 1.92 71.61 -46.11
C SER A 550 0.73 72.41 -45.54
N GLY A 551 0.94 73.17 -44.45
CA GLY A 551 0.06 74.29 -44.15
C GLY A 551 0.05 74.82 -42.72
N ILE A 552 0.95 75.79 -42.47
CA ILE A 552 0.93 76.87 -41.45
C ILE A 552 1.34 76.48 -40.02
#